data_AF-A0A2D5C9Q5-F1
#
_entry.id   AF-A0A2D5C9Q5-F1
#
_cell.length_a   1.000
_cell.length_b   1.000
_cell.length_c   1.000
_cell.angle_alpha   90.00
_cell.angle_beta   90.00
_cell.angle_gamma   90.00
#
_symmetry.space_group_name_H-M   'P 1'
#
loop_
_entity.id
_entity.type
_entity.pdbx_description
1 polymer ?
#
loop_
_entity_poly.entity_id
_entity_poly.type
_entity_poly.pdbx_seq_one_letter_code
_entity_poly.pdbx_strand_id
1 'polypeptide(L)' 'MRFSNKTRFLIYITVLIFSTYIGYLLGNAFCIADSKPSCMIDVLIYISIVSLSSLTGTYVLVNLSEKSITEWNQGLEEE' A
#
# COMPACT_ATOMS: atom_id res chain seq x y z
N MET A 1 19.17 -7.08 9.65
CA MET A 1 18.38 -6.12 10.43
C MET A 1 16.91 -6.29 10.07
N ARG A 2 15.99 -6.30 11.04
CA ARG A 2 14.54 -6.39 10.81
C ARG A 2 13.88 -5.12 11.34
N PHE A 3 12.89 -4.56 10.62
CA PHE A 3 12.18 -3.39 11.13
C PHE A 3 11.39 -3.74 12.38
N SER A 4 11.35 -2.80 13.33
CA SER A 4 10.50 -2.92 14.51
C SER A 4 9.03 -3.03 14.08
N ASN A 5 8.26 -3.85 14.81
CA ASN A 5 6.83 -4.02 14.56
C ASN A 5 6.09 -2.66 14.62
N LYS A 6 6.56 -1.71 15.44
CA LYS A 6 6.00 -0.34 15.50
C LYS A 6 6.15 0.41 14.18
N THR A 7 7.33 0.36 13.57
CA THR A 7 7.60 1.03 12.30
C THR A 7 6.82 0.39 11.15
N ARG A 8 6.78 -0.95 11.11
CA ARG A 8 5.96 -1.69 10.14
C ARG A 8 4.49 -1.31 10.23
N PHE A 9 3.96 -1.18 11.45
CA PHE A 9 2.58 -0.76 11.68
C PHE A 9 2.31 0.66 11.16
N LEU A 10 3.21 1.62 11.42
CA LEU A 10 3.06 2.98 10.89
C LEU A 10 3.04 3.01 9.36
N ILE A 11 3.94 2.26 8.72
CA ILE A 11 3.98 2.16 7.25
C ILE A 11 2.64 1.64 6.71
N TYR A 12 2.11 0.55 7.27
CA TYR A 12 0.84 -0.02 6.79
C TYR A 12 -0.35 0.89 7.04
N ILE A 13 -0.42 1.61 8.18
CA ILE A 13 -1.47 2.60 8.42
C ILE A 13 -1.42 3.72 7.39
N THR A 14 -0.23 4.28 7.15
CA THR A 14 -0.06 5.35 6.17
C THR A 14 -0.51 4.89 4.79
N VAL A 15 -0.11 3.69 4.37
CA VAL A 15 -0.53 3.11 3.09
C VAL A 15 -2.03 2.89 3.03
N LEU A 16 -2.66 2.41 4.10
CA LEU A 16 -4.12 2.24 4.14
C LEU A 16 -4.86 3.56 3.98
N ILE A 17 -4.43 4.62 4.65
CA ILE A 17 -5.05 5.95 4.55
C ILE A 17 -4.95 6.48 3.12
N PHE A 18 -3.75 6.46 2.54
CA PHE A 18 -3.53 6.98 1.18
C PHE A 18 -4.22 6.12 0.10
N SER A 19 -4.14 4.80 0.20
CA SER A 19 -4.79 3.90 -0.78
C SER A 19 -6.31 4.00 -0.74
N THR A 20 -6.91 4.16 0.44
CA THR A 20 -8.35 4.41 0.57
C THR A 20 -8.74 5.72 -0.10
N TYR A 21 -7.95 6.79 0.10
CA TYR A 21 -8.20 8.09 -0.52
C TYR A 21 -8.10 8.05 -2.05
N ILE A 22 -7.06 7.39 -2.58
CA ILE A 22 -6.88 7.21 -4.02
C ILE A 22 -8.03 6.37 -4.60
N GLY A 23 -8.40 5.27 -3.95
CA GLY A 23 -9.50 4.41 -4.39
C GLY A 23 -10.84 5.14 -4.39
N TYR A 24 -11.09 6.01 -3.41
CA TYR A 24 -12.28 6.86 -3.38
C TYR A 24 -12.31 7.87 -4.53
N LEU A 25 -11.21 8.59 -4.77
CA LEU A 25 -11.10 9.54 -5.89
C LEU A 25 -11.33 8.84 -7.22
N LEU A 26 -10.71 7.68 -7.41
CA LEU A 26 -10.82 6.91 -8.65
C LEU A 26 -12.23 6.38 -8.87
N GLY A 27 -12.83 5.78 -7.84
CA GLY A 27 -14.21 5.29 -7.89
C GLY A 27 -15.22 6.41 -8.15
N ASN A 28 -15.02 7.58 -7.55
CA ASN A 28 -15.89 8.74 -7.76
C ASN A 28 -15.73 9.34 -9.17
N ALA A 29 -14.50 9.38 -9.70
CA ALA A 29 -14.24 9.83 -11.07
C ALA A 29 -14.93 8.93 -12.11
N PHE A 30 -14.83 7.60 -11.95
CA PHE A 30 -15.52 6.65 -12.82
C PHE A 30 -17.03 6.71 -12.65
N CYS A 31 -17.52 6.93 -11.42
CA CYS A 31 -18.95 7.11 -11.20
C CYS A 31 -19.54 8.28 -11.99
N ILE A 32 -18.90 9.45 -11.90
CA ILE A 32 -19.33 10.65 -12.61
C ILE A 32 -19.28 10.43 -14.12
N ALA A 33 -18.24 9.73 -14.61
CA ALA A 33 -18.10 9.44 -16.03
C ALA A 33 -19.19 8.50 -16.58
N ASP A 34 -19.63 7.51 -15.79
CA ASP A 34 -20.55 6.46 -16.23
C ASP A 34 -22.05 6.82 -16.01
N SER A 35 -22.34 8.00 -15.42
CA SER A 35 -23.71 8.52 -15.20
C SER A 35 -24.68 7.53 -14.52
N LYS A 36 -24.17 6.61 -13.68
CA LYS A 36 -24.96 5.60 -12.99
C LYS A 36 -25.68 6.19 -11.77
N PRO A 37 -26.96 5.84 -11.52
CA PRO A 37 -27.72 6.35 -10.37
C PRO A 37 -27.22 5.82 -9.01
N SER A 38 -26.47 4.71 -8.99
CA SER A 38 -25.95 4.09 -7.77
C SER A 38 -24.52 3.57 -7.96
N CYS A 39 -23.52 4.37 -7.59
CA CYS A 39 -22.10 3.99 -7.68
C CYS A 39 -21.46 3.57 -6.37
N MET A 40 -22.21 3.54 -5.26
CA MET A 40 -21.64 3.18 -3.95
C MET A 40 -20.88 1.86 -3.98
N ILE A 41 -21.40 0.87 -4.73
CA ILE A 41 -20.77 -0.44 -4.89
C ILE A 41 -19.47 -0.33 -5.72
N ASP A 42 -19.51 0.38 -6.86
CA ASP A 42 -18.33 0.57 -7.70
C ASP A 42 -17.21 1.28 -6.93
N VAL A 43 -17.54 2.34 -6.18
CA VAL A 43 -16.58 3.04 -5.31
C VAL A 43 -15.97 2.10 -4.26
N LEU A 44 -16.78 1.27 -3.61
CA LEU A 44 -16.32 0.28 -2.64
C LEU A 44 -15.38 -0.77 -3.27
N ILE A 45 -15.67 -1.22 -4.49
CA ILE A 45 -14.84 -2.15 -5.24
C ILE A 45 -13.48 -1.51 -5.56
N TYR A 46 -13.46 -0.29 -6.08
CA TYR A 46 -12.21 0.41 -6.38
C TYR A 46 -11.36 0.67 -5.13
N ILE A 47 -11.98 1.09 -4.02
CA ILE A 47 -11.29 1.23 -2.73
C ILE A 47 -10.66 -0.10 -2.31
N SER A 48 -11.40 -1.20 -2.42
CA SER A 48 -10.93 -2.53 -2.01
C SER A 48 -9.76 -3.01 -2.88
N ILE A 49 -9.85 -2.87 -4.19
CA ILE A 49 -8.80 -3.28 -5.15
C ILE A 49 -7.53 -2.45 -4.95
N VAL A 50 -7.66 -1.12 -4.85
CA VAL A 50 -6.51 -0.22 -4.65
C VAL A 50 -5.85 -0.50 -3.30
N SER A 51 -6.64 -0.71 -2.24
CA SER A 51 -6.10 -1.02 -0.91
C SER A 51 -5.37 -2.37 -0.89
N LEU A 52 -5.94 -3.41 -1.50
CA LEU A 52 -5.30 -4.73 -1.57
C LEU A 52 -3.99 -4.68 -2.35
N SER A 53 -4.01 -4.11 -3.56
CA SER A 53 -2.81 -3.99 -4.39
C SER A 53 -1.71 -3.17 -3.70
N SER A 54 -2.08 -2.07 -3.03
CA SER A 54 -1.14 -1.23 -2.27
C SER A 54 -0.54 -1.98 -1.08
N LEU A 55 -1.36 -2.68 -0.30
CA LEU A 55 -0.88 -3.49 0.83
C LEU A 55 0.08 -4.60 0.39
N THR A 56 -0.26 -5.33 -0.68
CA THR A 56 0.62 -6.37 -1.22
C THR A 56 1.93 -5.77 -1.72
N GLY A 57 1.88 -4.66 -2.46
CA GLY A 57 3.09 -3.97 -2.93
C GLY A 57 3.97 -3.50 -1.77
N THR A 58 3.39 -2.87 -0.76
CA THR A 58 4.13 -2.42 0.43
C THR A 58 4.72 -3.59 1.21
N TYR A 59 4.01 -4.70 1.36
CA TYR A 59 4.53 -5.90 2.03
C TYR A 59 5.81 -6.40 1.35
N VAL A 60 5.80 -6.51 0.03
CA VAL A 60 6.97 -6.92 -0.75
C VAL A 60 8.12 -5.92 -0.59
N LEU A 61 7.83 -4.62 -0.68
CA LEU A 61 8.84 -3.57 -0.54
C LEU A 61 9.51 -3.57 0.84
N VAL A 62 8.73 -3.74 1.91
CA VAL A 62 9.27 -3.84 3.27
C VAL A 62 10.19 -5.04 3.39
N ASN A 63 9.81 -6.18 2.82
CA ASN A 63 10.62 -7.41 2.88
C ASN A 63 11.93 -7.27 2.09
N LEU A 64 11.86 -6.66 0.89
CA LEU A 64 13.05 -6.36 0.08
C LEU A 64 13.96 -5.36 0.78
N SER A 65 13.40 -4.35 1.44
CA SER A 65 14.16 -3.35 2.18
C SER A 65 14.89 -3.96 3.39
N GLU A 66 14.26 -4.90 4.10
CA GLU A 66 14.94 -5.62 5.19
C GLU A 66 16.10 -6.47 4.66
N LYS A 67 15.88 -7.15 3.51
CA LYS A 67 16.91 -7.94 2.85
C LYS A 67 18.10 -7.09 2.35
N SER A 68 17.83 -5.93 1.74
CA SER A 68 18.90 -5.05 1.26
C SER A 68 19.76 -4.50 2.40
N ILE A 69 19.16 -4.17 3.55
CA ILE A 69 19.90 -3.70 4.73
C ILE A 69 20.74 -4.83 5.34
N THR A 70 20.23 -6.07 5.37
CA THR A 70 21.06 -7.21 5.84
C THR A 70 22.30 -7.42 4.99
N GLU A 71 22.16 -7.38 3.66
CA GLU A 71 23.26 -7.62 2.73
C GLU A 71 24.32 -6.51 2.82
N TRP A 72 23.89 -5.25 2.95
CA TRP A 72 24.80 -4.12 3.18
C TRP A 72 25.61 -4.25 4.48
N ASN A 73 24.98 -4.68 5.58
CA ASN A 73 25.69 -4.84 6.85
C ASN A 73 26.69 -6.01 6.81
N GLN A 74 26.39 -7.09 6.08
CA GLN A 74 27.31 -8.22 5.94
C GLN A 74 28.55 -7.84 5.12
N GLY A 75 28.38 -7.09 4.03
CA GLY A 75 29.51 -6.62 3.22
C GLY A 75 30.47 -5.69 3.99
N LEU A 76 29.99 -5.03 5.05
CA LEU A 76 30.79 -4.14 5.89
C LEU A 76 31.54 -4.87 7.02
N GLU A 77 31.10 -6.08 7.38
CA GLU A 77 31.78 -6.95 8.36
C GLU A 77 32.86 -7.83 7.73
N GLU A 78 32.83 -7.99 6.40
CA GLU A 78 33.81 -8.74 5.61
C GLU A 78 34.96 -7.87 5.05
N GLU A 79 34.88 -6.53 5.20
CA GLU A 79 35.98 -5.56 4.96
C GLU A 79 36.73 -5.18 6.25
#